data_AF-A0A075G9V1-F1
#
_entry.id   AF-A0A075G9V1-F1
#
_cell.length_a   1.000
_cell.length_b   1.000
_cell.length_c   1.000
_cell.angle_alpha   90.00
_cell.angle_beta   90.00
_cell.angle_gamma   90.00
#
_symmetry.space_group_name_H-M   'P 1'
#
loop_
_entity.id
_entity.type
_entity.pdbx_description
1 polymer ?
#
loop_
_entity_poly.entity_id
_entity_poly.type
_entity_poly.pdbx_seq_one_letter_code
_entity_poly.pdbx_strand_id
1 'polypeptide(L)' 'MVESKLLCYNCNSEIVEYYDEHYKGNRGKCTHCKIDFPLE' A
#
# COMPACT_ATOMS: atom_id res chain seq x y z
N MET A 1 -18.58 8.76 0.66
CA MET A 1 -17.51 8.11 1.44
C MET A 1 -16.31 8.12 0.50
N VAL A 2 -15.32 8.99 0.71
CA VAL A 2 -14.14 9.04 -0.18
C VAL A 2 -13.20 7.97 0.32
N GLU A 3 -13.20 6.80 -0.33
CA GLU A 3 -12.12 5.82 -0.18
C GLU A 3 -10.85 6.48 -0.71
N SER A 4 -9.96 6.89 0.19
CA SER A 4 -8.64 7.43 -0.15
C SER A 4 -7.80 6.30 -0.73
N LYS A 5 -7.87 6.11 -2.05
CA LYS A 5 -7.04 5.14 -2.76
C LYS A 5 -5.58 5.57 -2.65
N LEU A 6 -4.75 4.74 -2.02
CA LEU A 6 -3.30 4.93 -2.00
C LEU A 6 -2.75 4.66 -3.40
N LEU A 7 -2.03 5.63 -3.95
CA LEU A 7 -1.38 5.51 -5.25
C LEU A 7 0.13 5.40 -5.07
N CYS A 8 0.75 4.53 -5.85
CA CYS A 8 2.20 4.35 -5.86
C CYS A 8 2.89 5.58 -6.42
N TYR A 9 3.80 6.20 -5.66
CA TYR A 9 4.53 7.37 -6.13
C TYR A 9 5.37 7.12 -7.39
N ASN A 10 5.74 5.86 -7.65
CA ASN A 10 6.61 5.51 -8.77
C ASN A 10 5.84 5.24 -10.07
N CYS A 11 4.68 4.58 -9.98
CA CYS A 11 3.90 4.14 -11.14
C CYS A 11 2.45 4.63 -11.17
N ASN A 12 2.04 5.47 -10.21
CA ASN A 12 0.66 5.98 -10.01
C ASN A 12 -0.42 4.88 -10.01
N SER A 13 -0.02 3.63 -9.78
CA SER A 13 -0.93 2.48 -9.69
C SER A 13 -1.44 2.29 -8.28
N GLU A 14 -2.56 1.58 -8.15
CA GLU A 14 -3.18 1.32 -6.85
C GLU A 14 -2.23 0.52 -5.92
N ILE A 15 -2.14 0.99 -4.69
CA ILE A 15 -1.49 0.30 -3.58
C ILE A 15 -2.59 -0.46 -2.84
N VAL A 16 -2.38 -1.76 -2.65
CA VAL A 16 -3.25 -2.60 -1.83
C VAL A 16 -2.72 -2.58 -0.41
N GLU A 17 -3.57 -2.13 0.51
CA GLU A 17 -3.29 -2.19 1.95
C GLU A 17 -3.46 -3.63 2.44
N TYR A 18 -2.51 -4.09 3.24
CA TYR A 18 -2.55 -5.38 3.91
C TYR A 18 -2.01 -5.24 5.33
N TYR A 19 -2.60 -5.98 6.26
CA TYR A 19 -2.06 -6.08 7.60
C TYR A 19 -0.90 -7.08 7.59
N ASP A 20 0.27 -6.62 8.01
CA ASP A 20 1.44 -7.47 8.18
C ASP A 20 1.52 -7.92 9.65
N GLU A 21 1.35 -9.22 9.87
CA GLU A 21 1.36 -9.83 11.20
C GLU A 21 2.75 -9.82 11.85
N HIS A 22 3.83 -9.82 11.06
CA HIS A 22 5.20 -9.79 11.56
C HIS A 22 5.53 -8.42 12.16
N TYR A 23 5.12 -7.37 11.46
CA TYR A 23 5.31 -5.98 11.90
C TYR A 23 4.15 -5.44 12.73
N LYS A 24 3.08 -6.22 12.90
CA LYS A 24 1.83 -5.86 13.59
C LYS A 24 1.24 -4.53 13.13
N GLY A 25 1.34 -4.24 11.83
CA GLY A 25 0.99 -2.94 11.27
C GLY A 25 0.43 -3.03 9.85
N ASN A 26 -0.20 -1.94 9.40
CA ASN A 26 -0.69 -1.83 8.03
C ASN A 26 0.47 -1.46 7.10
N ARG A 27 0.55 -2.18 5.98
CA ARG A 27 1.52 -1.92 4.91
C ARG A 27 0.78 -1.87 3.59
N GLY A 28 1.37 -1.17 2.63
CA GLY A 28 0.84 -1.03 1.30
C GLY A 28 1.73 -1.77 0.32
N LYS A 29 1.18 -2.55 -0.61
CA LYS A 29 1.94 -3.12 -1.72
C LYS A 29 1.41 -2.59 -3.04
N CYS A 30 2.27 -2.01 -3.87
CA CYS A 30 1.86 -1.68 -5.23
C CYS A 30 1.72 -2.96 -6.06
N THR A 31 0.57 -3.11 -6.73
CA THR A 31 0.28 -4.29 -7.57
C THR A 31 1.15 -4.37 -8.83
N HIS A 32 1.55 -3.21 -9.37
CA HIS A 32 2.42 -3.07 -10.54
C HIS A 32 3.90 -3.11 -10.17
N CYS A 33 4.35 -2.16 -9.36
CA CYS A 33 5.75 -2.01 -9.02
C CYS A 33 6.25 -3.10 -8.05
N LYS A 34 5.35 -3.82 -7.37
CA LYS A 34 5.65 -4.82 -6.31
C LYS A 34 6.43 -4.27 -5.11
N ILE A 35 6.55 -2.94 -5.02
CA ILE A 35 7.20 -2.23 -3.91
C ILE A 35 6.27 -2.20 -2.71
N ASP A 36 6.83 -2.46 -1.54
CA ASP A 36 6.17 -2.37 -0.25
C ASP A 36 6.38 -0.96 0.35
N PHE A 37 5.30 -0.36 0.83
CA PHE A 37 5.25 0.96 1.46
C PHE A 37 4.82 0.80 2.93
N PRO A 38 5.50 1.46 3.88
CA PRO A 38 4.97 1.60 5.22
C PRO A 38 3.74 2.53 5.16
N LEU A 39 2.62 2.10 5.75
CA LEU A 39 1.40 2.92 5.89
C LEU A 39 1.15 3.33 7.35
N GLU A 40 2.23 3.30 8.13
CA GLU A 40 2.30 3.60 9.56
C GLU A 40 1.64 4.93 9.94
#